data_AF-A0A7X8Z9I2-F1
#
_entry.id   AF-A0A7X8Z9I2-F1
#
_cell.length_a   1.000
_cell.length_b   1.000
_cell.length_c   1.000
_cell.angle_alpha   90.00
_cell.angle_beta   90.00
_cell.angle_gamma   90.00
#
_symmetry.space_group_name_H-M   'P 1'
#
loop_
_entity.id
_entity.type
_entity.pdbx_description
1 polymer ?
#
loop_
_entity_poly.entity_id
_entity_poly.type
_entity_poly.pdbx_seq_one_letter_code
_entity_poly.pdbx_strand_id
1 'polypeptide(L)'
;MNMIRKKPTIRMNLIFFFTALILSALFMFLGISIQVTEDTVLENSTQYTRQLVTQVSSDIDNYINYMENISTMLATNVDIREYLSSSTLDKYREQELYNRILFQFDNILNMRNDIYNLAIYGENDKYVLNRGNDIINPYVDVKNMEWYAKAVEGNGKRILSSSHVQNLIYDDYKWVVTLSKAIRE
;
A
#
# COMPACT_ATOMS: atom_id res chain seq x y z
N MET A 1 51.47 -45.12 -51.54
CA MET A 1 50.07 -44.82 -51.19
C MET A 1 49.80 -43.37 -51.57
N ASN A 2 49.46 -43.10 -52.84
CA ASN A 2 49.27 -41.72 -53.33
C ASN A 2 47.76 -41.41 -53.37
N MET A 3 47.31 -40.57 -52.43
CA MET A 3 45.97 -39.97 -52.47
C MET A 3 45.89 -38.96 -53.62
N ILE A 4 45.15 -39.32 -54.67
CA ILE A 4 44.86 -38.42 -55.80
C ILE A 4 43.81 -37.40 -55.34
N ARG A 5 44.24 -36.16 -55.10
CA ARG A 5 43.35 -35.03 -54.82
C ARG A 5 42.64 -34.63 -56.11
N LYS A 6 41.37 -35.02 -56.27
CA LYS A 6 40.50 -34.62 -57.40
C LYS A 6 40.36 -33.09 -57.41
N LYS A 7 40.64 -32.43 -58.54
CA LYS A 7 40.41 -30.97 -58.67
C LYS A 7 38.90 -30.68 -58.60
N PRO A 8 38.47 -29.70 -57.80
CA PRO A 8 37.05 -29.38 -57.69
C PRO A 8 36.51 -28.88 -59.04
N THR A 9 35.33 -29.34 -59.43
CA THR A 9 34.59 -28.83 -60.59
C THR A 9 34.08 -27.41 -60.31
N ILE A 10 33.93 -26.59 -61.36
CA ILE A 10 33.47 -25.19 -61.25
C ILE A 10 32.17 -25.08 -60.44
N ARG A 11 31.23 -26.02 -60.64
CA ARG A 11 29.98 -26.13 -59.87
C ARG A 11 30.21 -26.32 -58.37
N MET A 12 31.21 -27.10 -57.98
CA MET A 12 31.55 -27.35 -56.57
C MET A 12 32.12 -26.10 -55.91
N ASN A 13 33.00 -25.38 -56.61
CA ASN A 13 33.53 -24.10 -56.12
C ASN A 13 32.41 -23.06 -55.97
N LEU A 14 31.49 -22.99 -56.94
CA LEU A 14 30.37 -22.06 -56.90
C LEU A 14 29.45 -22.33 -55.69
N ILE A 15 29.06 -23.59 -55.46
CA ILE A 15 28.27 -23.98 -54.27
C ILE A 15 29.01 -23.60 -52.98
N PHE A 16 30.31 -23.89 -52.89
CA PHE A 16 31.11 -23.57 -51.72
C PHE A 16 31.09 -22.06 -51.39
N PHE A 17 31.34 -21.20 -52.37
CA PHE A 17 31.31 -19.75 -52.17
C PHE A 17 29.92 -19.22 -51.81
N PHE A 18 28.86 -19.73 -52.44
CA PHE A 18 27.49 -19.33 -52.09
C PHE A 18 27.10 -19.76 -50.68
N THR A 19 27.44 -20.99 -50.27
CA THR A 19 27.21 -21.46 -48.90
C THR A 19 28.01 -20.64 -47.89
N ALA A 20 29.27 -20.34 -48.16
CA ALA A 20 30.10 -19.50 -47.30
C ALA A 20 29.52 -18.09 -47.13
N LEU A 21 29.04 -17.48 -48.22
CA LEU A 21 28.39 -16.17 -48.20
C LEU A 21 27.12 -16.18 -47.34
N ILE A 22 26.24 -17.18 -47.54
CA ILE A 22 24.98 -17.31 -46.79
C ILE A 22 25.27 -17.50 -45.30
N LEU A 23 26.21 -18.38 -44.94
CA LEU A 23 26.60 -18.61 -43.55
C LEU A 23 27.15 -17.33 -42.91
N SER A 24 28.02 -16.59 -43.62
CA SER A 24 28.56 -15.31 -43.15
C SER A 24 27.44 -14.30 -42.86
N ALA A 25 26.45 -14.20 -43.75
CA ALA A 25 25.31 -13.30 -43.54
C ALA A 25 24.46 -13.72 -42.34
N LEU A 26 24.23 -15.03 -42.15
CA LEU A 26 23.48 -15.56 -41.00
C LEU A 26 24.20 -15.30 -39.67
N PHE A 27 25.52 -15.46 -39.60
CA PHE A 27 26.28 -15.16 -38.39
C PHE A 27 26.25 -13.67 -38.05
N MET A 28 26.37 -12.81 -39.06
CA MET A 28 26.26 -11.35 -38.86
C MET A 28 24.86 -10.98 -38.36
N PHE A 29 23.81 -11.54 -38.96
CA PHE A 29 22.43 -11.34 -38.51
C PHE A 29 22.22 -11.84 -37.07
N LEU A 30 22.71 -13.03 -36.74
CA LEU A 30 22.57 -13.60 -35.40
C LEU A 30 23.24 -12.71 -34.33
N GLY A 31 24.45 -12.21 -34.59
CA GLY A 31 25.14 -11.32 -33.67
C GLY A 31 24.36 -10.03 -33.39
N ILE A 32 23.86 -9.38 -34.45
CA ILE A 32 23.01 -8.18 -34.34
C ILE A 32 21.72 -8.51 -33.58
N SER A 33 21.08 -9.64 -33.92
CA SER A 33 19.83 -10.06 -33.29
C SER A 33 20.01 -10.29 -31.79
N ILE A 34 21.08 -10.92 -31.34
CA ILE A 34 21.33 -11.16 -29.92
C ILE A 34 21.51 -9.83 -29.18
N GLN A 35 22.36 -8.94 -29.70
CA GLN A 35 22.62 -7.65 -29.07
C GLN A 35 21.35 -6.81 -28.94
N VAL A 36 20.59 -6.68 -30.03
CA VAL A 36 19.31 -5.95 -30.01
C VAL A 36 18.30 -6.61 -29.08
N THR A 37 18.24 -7.95 -29.05
CA THR A 37 17.29 -8.67 -28.20
C THR A 37 17.60 -8.48 -26.72
N GLU A 38 18.87 -8.54 -26.32
CA GLU A 38 19.29 -8.34 -24.93
C GLU A 38 18.92 -6.94 -24.43
N ASP A 39 19.32 -5.91 -25.17
CA ASP A 39 19.04 -4.51 -24.84
C ASP A 39 17.53 -4.25 -24.75
N THR A 40 16.78 -4.78 -25.73
CA THR A 40 15.33 -4.62 -25.78
C THR A 40 14.64 -5.31 -24.60
N VAL A 41 15.06 -6.53 -24.24
CA VAL A 41 14.47 -7.27 -23.10
C VAL A 41 14.79 -6.58 -21.78
N LEU A 42 16.02 -6.09 -21.61
CA LEU A 42 16.43 -5.40 -20.39
C LEU A 42 15.71 -4.06 -20.24
N GLU A 43 15.65 -3.25 -21.30
CA GLU A 43 14.96 -1.96 -21.27
C GLU A 43 13.46 -2.13 -21.03
N ASN A 44 12.81 -3.07 -21.74
CA ASN A 44 11.38 -3.35 -21.53
C ASN A 44 11.08 -3.82 -20.10
N SER A 45 11.92 -4.71 -19.56
CA SER A 45 11.76 -5.19 -18.18
C SER A 45 11.94 -4.04 -17.18
N THR A 46 12.93 -3.18 -17.40
CA THR A 46 13.18 -2.01 -16.56
C THR A 46 12.02 -1.00 -16.63
N GLN A 47 11.53 -0.70 -17.83
CA GLN A 47 10.37 0.19 -18.03
C GLN A 47 9.12 -0.38 -17.38
N TYR A 48 8.85 -1.67 -17.56
CA TYR A 48 7.72 -2.36 -16.96
C TYR A 48 7.79 -2.32 -15.42
N THR A 49 8.96 -2.62 -14.82
CA THR A 49 9.14 -2.51 -13.38
C THR A 49 8.94 -1.08 -12.87
N ARG A 50 9.43 -0.06 -13.59
CA ARG A 50 9.18 1.36 -13.22
C ARG A 50 7.69 1.70 -13.25
N GLN A 51 6.96 1.23 -14.26
CA GLN A 51 5.52 1.42 -14.35
C GLN A 51 4.80 0.74 -13.18
N LEU A 52 5.15 -0.50 -12.86
CA LEU A 52 4.58 -1.22 -11.72
C LEU A 52 4.82 -0.49 -10.39
N VAL A 53 6.05 -0.03 -10.14
CA VAL A 53 6.38 0.75 -8.92
C VAL A 53 5.56 2.03 -8.86
N THR A 54 5.40 2.71 -9.99
CA THR A 54 4.60 3.94 -10.08
C THR A 54 3.12 3.66 -9.80
N GLN A 55 2.58 2.58 -10.35
CA GLN A 55 1.20 2.16 -10.11
C GLN A 55 0.96 1.84 -8.64
N VAL A 56 1.83 1.02 -8.03
CA VAL A 56 1.73 0.69 -6.60
C VAL A 56 1.82 1.93 -5.73
N SER A 57 2.71 2.88 -6.07
CA SER A 57 2.82 4.15 -5.34
C SER A 57 1.51 4.95 -5.45
N SER A 58 0.93 5.03 -6.64
CA SER A 58 -0.37 5.69 -6.84
C SER A 58 -1.50 5.01 -6.08
N ASP A 59 -1.50 3.67 -6.01
CA ASP A 59 -2.51 2.91 -5.26
C ASP A 59 -2.40 3.18 -3.75
N ILE A 60 -1.17 3.26 -3.22
CA ILE A 60 -0.90 3.65 -1.82
C ILE A 60 -1.36 5.08 -1.56
N ASP A 61 -1.04 6.03 -2.43
CA ASP A 61 -1.46 7.43 -2.28
C ASP A 61 -2.99 7.56 -2.27
N ASN A 62 -3.67 6.87 -3.19
CA ASN A 62 -5.12 6.82 -3.24
C ASN A 62 -5.72 6.24 -1.95
N TYR A 63 -5.11 5.17 -1.43
CA TYR A 63 -5.52 4.57 -0.16
C TYR A 63 -5.37 5.52 1.02
N ILE A 64 -4.21 6.20 1.14
CA ILE A 64 -3.95 7.18 2.20
C ILE A 64 -4.92 8.35 2.11
N ASN A 65 -5.17 8.88 0.91
CA ASN A 65 -6.13 9.98 0.69
C ASN A 65 -7.55 9.57 1.13
N TYR A 66 -7.94 8.33 0.87
CA TYR A 66 -9.22 7.82 1.33
C TYR A 66 -9.29 7.71 2.86
N MET A 67 -8.24 7.19 3.51
CA MET A 67 -8.14 7.18 4.98
C MET A 67 -8.18 8.59 5.58
N GLU A 68 -7.53 9.56 4.92
CA GLU A 68 -7.59 10.96 5.31
C GLU A 68 -9.01 11.52 5.23
N ASN A 69 -9.75 11.20 4.16
CA ASN A 69 -11.14 11.62 4.00
C ASN A 69 -12.04 11.04 5.11
N ILE A 70 -11.91 9.75 5.44
CA ILE A 70 -12.62 9.15 6.59
C ILE A 70 -12.25 9.88 7.88
N SER A 71 -10.95 10.02 8.17
CA SER A 71 -10.49 10.64 9.42
C SER A 71 -11.01 12.08 9.55
N THR A 72 -11.07 12.81 8.44
CA THR A 72 -11.56 14.19 8.41
C THR A 72 -13.05 14.22 8.63
N MET A 73 -13.82 13.36 7.95
CA MET A 73 -15.26 13.23 8.15
C MET A 73 -15.58 12.96 9.63
N LEU A 74 -14.90 12.00 10.26
CA LEU A 74 -15.06 11.68 11.67
C LEU A 74 -14.64 12.85 12.60
N ALA A 75 -13.51 13.48 12.33
CA ALA A 75 -13.02 14.62 13.13
C ALA A 75 -13.91 15.88 13.01
N THR A 76 -14.70 15.99 11.94
CA THR A 76 -15.67 17.07 11.75
C THR A 76 -17.10 16.70 12.15
N ASN A 77 -17.32 15.46 12.57
CA ASN A 77 -18.64 14.99 12.94
C ASN A 77 -19.10 15.63 14.26
N VAL A 78 -20.29 16.22 14.27
CA VAL A 78 -20.85 16.93 15.42
C VAL A 78 -21.12 15.98 16.60
N ASP A 79 -21.64 14.78 16.33
CA ASP A 79 -21.91 13.78 17.38
C ASP A 79 -20.59 13.35 18.05
N ILE A 80 -19.53 13.14 17.28
CA ILE A 80 -18.19 12.79 17.81
C ILE A 80 -17.62 13.92 18.66
N ARG A 81 -17.69 15.16 18.17
CA ARG A 81 -17.20 16.32 18.93
C ARG A 81 -17.96 16.49 20.25
N GLU A 82 -19.29 16.45 20.20
CA GLU A 82 -20.13 16.56 21.40
C GLU A 82 -19.86 15.43 22.40
N TYR A 83 -19.72 14.19 21.92
CA TYR A 83 -19.41 13.02 22.73
C TYR A 83 -18.09 13.16 23.48
N LEU A 84 -17.05 13.67 22.80
CA LEU A 84 -15.70 13.81 23.35
C LEU A 84 -15.52 15.06 24.23
N SER A 85 -16.09 16.21 23.86
CA SER A 85 -15.89 17.49 24.56
C SER A 85 -16.67 17.59 25.88
N SER A 86 -17.83 16.94 25.95
CA SER A 86 -18.76 17.16 27.05
C SER A 86 -18.40 16.31 28.26
N SER A 87 -17.86 16.95 29.31
CA SER A 87 -17.56 16.32 30.61
C SER A 87 -18.82 15.95 31.41
N THR A 88 -19.98 16.47 31.04
CA THR A 88 -21.24 16.31 31.78
C THR A 88 -22.44 16.13 30.85
N LEU A 89 -22.39 15.13 29.96
CA LEU A 89 -23.60 14.68 29.26
C LEU A 89 -24.49 13.91 30.23
N ASP A 90 -25.80 14.04 30.07
CA ASP A 90 -26.69 13.09 30.70
C ASP A 90 -26.47 11.69 30.06
N LYS A 91 -26.69 10.64 30.85
CA LYS A 91 -26.42 9.26 30.40
C LYS A 91 -27.22 8.86 29.16
N TYR A 92 -28.42 9.41 28.97
CA TYR A 92 -29.25 9.10 27.82
C TYR A 92 -28.67 9.73 26.55
N ARG A 93 -28.27 11.00 26.60
CA ARG A 93 -27.60 11.69 25.49
C ARG A 93 -26.25 11.07 25.15
N GLU A 94 -25.45 10.70 26.15
CA GLU A 94 -24.17 10.02 25.91
C GLU A 94 -24.36 8.68 25.18
N GLN A 95 -25.32 7.87 25.61
CA GLN A 95 -25.63 6.59 24.96
C GLN A 95 -26.19 6.80 23.55
N GLU A 96 -27.03 7.82 23.35
CA GLU A 96 -27.57 8.18 22.02
C GLU A 96 -26.43 8.52 21.05
N LEU A 97 -25.50 9.39 21.45
CA LEU A 97 -24.33 9.76 20.65
C LEU A 97 -23.44 8.55 20.37
N TYR A 98 -23.14 7.75 21.40
CA TYR A 98 -22.34 6.54 21.27
C TYR A 98 -22.93 5.58 20.21
N ASN A 99 -24.25 5.33 20.26
CA ASN A 99 -24.92 4.46 19.31
C ASN A 99 -24.89 5.02 17.88
N ARG A 100 -25.04 6.34 17.71
CA ARG A 100 -24.93 7.01 16.40
C ARG A 100 -23.53 6.93 15.83
N ILE A 101 -22.50 7.11 16.66
CA ILE A 101 -21.10 6.99 16.25
C ILE A 101 -20.80 5.53 15.87
N LEU A 102 -21.24 4.56 16.67
CA LEU A 102 -21.08 3.14 16.35
C LEU A 102 -21.75 2.76 15.03
N PHE A 103 -22.96 3.25 14.76
CA PHE A 103 -23.63 3.01 13.49
C PHE A 103 -22.82 3.58 12.31
N GLN A 104 -22.22 4.75 12.47
CA GLN A 104 -21.32 5.31 11.45
C GLN A 104 -20.05 4.48 11.27
N PHE A 105 -19.44 4.01 12.37
CA PHE A 105 -18.28 3.12 12.32
C PHE A 105 -18.61 1.81 11.60
N ASP A 106 -19.73 1.17 11.93
CA ASP A 106 -20.16 -0.07 11.29
C ASP A 106 -20.36 0.11 9.79
N ASN A 107 -21.02 1.19 9.36
CA ASN A 107 -21.17 1.49 7.93
C ASN A 107 -19.81 1.66 7.22
N ILE A 108 -18.86 2.38 7.83
CA ILE A 108 -17.50 2.54 7.27
C ILE A 108 -16.82 1.17 7.14
N LEU A 109 -16.83 0.36 8.20
CA LEU A 109 -16.18 -0.96 8.24
C LEU A 109 -16.87 -1.99 7.33
N ASN A 110 -18.17 -1.82 7.03
CA ASN A 110 -18.89 -2.65 6.08
C ASN A 110 -18.55 -2.28 4.62
N MET A 111 -18.31 -0.99 4.35
CA MET A 111 -17.82 -0.54 3.04
C MET A 111 -16.32 -0.82 2.83
N ARG A 112 -15.56 -1.01 3.91
CA ARG A 112 -14.09 -1.12 3.92
C ARG A 112 -13.61 -2.25 4.81
N ASN A 113 -13.55 -3.45 4.22
CA ASN A 113 -13.05 -4.65 4.87
C ASN A 113 -11.52 -4.66 5.07
N ASP A 114 -10.80 -3.71 4.48
CA ASP A 114 -9.36 -3.52 4.59
C ASP A 114 -8.94 -2.70 5.83
N ILE A 115 -9.88 -2.03 6.50
CA ILE A 115 -9.62 -1.30 7.74
C ILE A 115 -9.65 -2.28 8.91
N TYR A 116 -8.49 -2.52 9.52
CA TYR A 116 -8.39 -3.38 10.70
C TYR A 116 -8.95 -2.74 11.97
N ASN A 117 -8.74 -1.44 12.16
CA ASN A 117 -9.15 -0.71 13.35
C ASN A 117 -9.66 0.69 12.99
N LEU A 118 -10.77 1.07 13.59
CA LEU A 118 -11.29 2.43 13.62
C LEU A 118 -11.56 2.81 15.08
N ALA A 119 -10.93 3.89 15.54
CA ALA A 119 -11.04 4.33 16.92
C ALA A 119 -11.15 5.85 17.02
N ILE A 120 -11.93 6.30 18.00
CA ILE A 120 -11.84 7.65 18.58
C ILE A 120 -11.53 7.51 20.06
N TYR A 121 -10.65 8.38 20.56
CA TYR A 121 -10.22 8.37 21.95
C TYR A 121 -10.06 9.81 22.44
N GLY A 122 -10.82 10.17 23.48
CA GLY A 122 -10.83 11.49 24.09
C GLY A 122 -9.84 11.63 25.24
N GLU A 123 -9.51 12.86 25.62
CA GLU A 123 -8.65 13.14 26.78
C GLU A 123 -9.29 12.70 28.10
N ASN A 124 -10.62 12.65 28.15
CA ASN A 124 -11.46 12.17 29.25
C ASN A 124 -11.63 10.65 29.30
N ASP A 125 -10.79 9.90 28.58
CA ASP A 125 -10.81 8.44 28.46
C ASP A 125 -12.11 7.86 27.86
N LYS A 126 -12.98 8.70 27.29
CA LYS A 126 -14.09 8.25 26.45
C LYS A 126 -13.56 7.72 25.14
N TYR A 127 -14.13 6.62 24.66
CA TYR A 127 -13.70 6.01 23.41
C TYR A 127 -14.85 5.33 22.70
N VAL A 128 -14.71 5.22 21.38
CA VAL A 128 -15.50 4.33 20.54
C VAL A 128 -14.53 3.55 19.68
N LEU A 129 -14.69 2.24 19.65
CA LEU A 129 -13.77 1.31 19.02
C LEU A 129 -14.56 0.36 18.11
N ASN A 130 -14.21 0.34 16.83
CA ASN A 130 -14.75 -0.57 15.81
C ASN A 130 -16.28 -0.68 15.89
N ARG A 131 -16.80 -1.90 16.09
CA ARG A 131 -18.24 -2.21 16.20
C ARG A 131 -18.75 -2.20 17.65
N GLY A 132 -17.94 -1.75 18.60
CA GLY A 132 -18.29 -1.68 20.02
C GLY A 132 -18.14 -2.97 20.82
N ASN A 133 -17.70 -4.06 20.17
CA ASN A 133 -17.47 -5.36 20.83
C ASN A 133 -16.01 -5.57 21.25
N ASP A 134 -15.11 -4.75 20.74
CA ASP A 134 -13.68 -4.85 21.01
C ASP A 134 -13.35 -4.16 22.34
N ILE A 135 -12.38 -4.73 23.06
CA ILE A 135 -11.98 -4.28 24.39
C ILE A 135 -10.61 -3.63 24.28
N ILE A 136 -10.46 -2.42 24.84
CA ILE A 136 -9.15 -1.78 24.96
C ILE A 136 -8.27 -2.64 25.88
N ASN A 137 -7.04 -2.88 25.45
CA ASN A 137 -6.05 -3.62 26.22
C ASN A 137 -5.79 -2.92 27.57
N PRO A 138 -6.05 -3.58 28.72
CA PRO A 138 -5.89 -2.94 30.03
C PRO A 138 -4.42 -2.73 30.43
N TYR A 139 -3.48 -3.31 29.68
CA TYR A 139 -2.05 -3.24 29.96
C TYR A 139 -1.33 -2.14 29.15
N VAL A 140 -2.06 -1.34 28.38
CA VAL A 140 -1.48 -0.25 27.58
C VAL A 140 -2.06 1.10 27.98
N ASP A 141 -1.20 2.12 27.97
CA ASP A 141 -1.63 3.50 28.06
C ASP A 141 -1.77 4.06 26.64
N VAL A 142 -3.02 4.30 26.22
CA VAL A 142 -3.34 4.83 24.89
C VAL A 142 -2.67 6.18 24.65
N LYS A 143 -2.54 7.02 25.69
CA LYS A 143 -1.96 8.36 25.57
C LYS A 143 -0.46 8.33 25.28
N ASN A 144 0.21 7.24 25.67
CA ASN A 144 1.62 7.00 25.37
C ASN A 144 1.86 6.30 24.03
N MET A 145 0.81 5.90 23.31
CA MET A 145 0.99 5.32 21.98
C MET A 145 1.46 6.38 20.99
N GLU A 146 2.47 6.03 20.19
CA GLU A 146 3.12 6.95 19.26
C GLU A 146 2.13 7.63 18.30
N TRP A 147 1.17 6.87 17.76
CA TRP A 147 0.16 7.40 16.84
C TRP A 147 -0.79 8.39 17.52
N TYR A 148 -1.04 8.25 18.82
CA TYR A 148 -1.88 9.16 19.60
C TYR A 148 -1.11 10.43 19.94
N ALA A 149 0.07 10.28 20.56
CA ALA A 149 0.93 11.40 20.95
C ALA A 149 1.24 12.31 19.75
N LYS A 150 1.62 11.72 18.62
CA LYS A 150 1.89 12.49 17.39
C LYS A 150 0.65 13.16 16.82
N ALA A 151 -0.55 12.57 16.94
CA ALA A 151 -1.78 13.20 16.48
C ALA A 151 -2.10 14.47 17.28
N VAL A 152 -1.93 14.40 18.60
CA VAL A 152 -2.08 15.54 19.52
C VAL A 152 -1.07 16.63 19.16
N GLU A 153 0.22 16.30 19.02
CA GLU A 153 1.26 17.24 18.59
C GLU A 153 0.99 17.84 17.19
N GLY A 154 0.49 17.01 16.27
CA GLY A 154 0.15 17.38 14.90
C GLY A 154 -0.99 18.39 14.80
N ASN A 155 -1.76 18.59 15.87
CA ASN A 155 -2.74 19.65 16.06
C ASN A 155 -3.74 19.76 14.88
N GLY A 156 -4.40 18.64 14.57
CA GLY A 156 -5.41 18.53 13.52
C GLY A 156 -4.86 18.25 12.11
N LYS A 157 -3.54 18.16 11.94
CA LYS A 157 -2.93 17.60 10.72
C LYS A 157 -3.05 16.08 10.71
N ARG A 158 -3.09 15.49 9.51
CA ARG A 158 -2.96 14.04 9.37
C ARG A 158 -1.56 13.61 9.78
N ILE A 159 -1.46 12.52 10.53
CA ILE A 159 -0.22 11.86 10.91
C ILE A 159 -0.30 10.43 10.41
N LEU A 160 0.74 9.99 9.72
CA LEU A 160 0.90 8.62 9.28
C LEU A 160 2.02 7.98 10.10
N SER A 161 1.73 6.88 10.78
CA SER A 161 2.76 6.10 11.47
C SER A 161 3.55 5.23 10.50
N SER A 162 4.73 4.77 10.95
CA SER A 162 5.38 3.62 10.30
C SER A 162 4.62 2.33 10.66
N SER A 163 4.92 1.25 9.93
CA SER A 163 4.36 -0.07 10.26
C SER A 163 4.75 -0.45 11.70
N HIS A 164 3.75 -0.83 12.50
CA HIS A 164 3.93 -1.22 13.89
C HIS A 164 2.87 -2.25 14.29
N VAL A 165 3.12 -2.96 15.40
CA VAL A 165 2.11 -3.83 16.01
C VAL A 165 1.10 -2.98 16.75
N GLN A 166 -0.17 -3.15 16.41
CA GLN A 166 -1.26 -2.53 17.14
C GLN A 166 -1.49 -3.27 18.46
N ASN A 167 -1.47 -2.51 19.57
CA ASN A 167 -1.68 -3.04 20.91
C ASN A 167 -2.91 -2.45 21.61
N LEU A 168 -3.72 -1.64 20.91
CA LEU A 168 -4.92 -1.00 21.48
C LEU A 168 -5.99 -2.02 21.85
N ILE A 169 -6.19 -3.05 21.03
CA ILE A 169 -7.21 -4.08 21.26
C ILE A 169 -6.60 -5.22 22.08
N TYR A 170 -7.31 -5.67 23.10
CA TYR A 170 -6.91 -6.82 23.90
C TYR A 170 -6.94 -8.10 23.06
N ASP A 171 -5.85 -8.87 23.10
CA ASP A 171 -5.71 -10.17 22.42
C ASP A 171 -5.80 -10.12 20.88
N ASP A 172 -5.66 -8.93 20.28
CA ASP A 172 -5.55 -8.76 18.82
C ASP A 172 -4.35 -7.88 18.44
N TYR A 173 -3.30 -8.52 17.92
CA TYR A 173 -1.99 -7.93 17.69
C TYR A 173 -1.63 -7.93 16.20
N LYS A 174 -2.31 -7.09 15.42
CA LYS A 174 -2.06 -6.95 13.97
C LYS A 174 -0.93 -5.97 13.67
N TRP A 175 -0.16 -6.23 12.62
CA TRP A 175 0.72 -5.23 12.02
C TRP A 175 -0.10 -4.25 11.19
N VAL A 176 0.02 -2.96 11.49
CA VAL A 176 -0.77 -1.91 10.85
C VAL A 176 0.08 -0.69 10.50
N VAL A 177 -0.43 0.11 9.59
CA VAL A 177 -0.06 1.52 9.42
C VAL A 177 -1.27 2.34 9.89
N THR A 178 -1.04 3.33 10.74
CA THR A 178 -2.13 4.12 11.35
C THR A 178 -2.12 5.52 10.79
N LEU A 179 -3.27 5.96 10.27
CA LEU A 179 -3.53 7.37 10.03
C LEU A 179 -4.28 7.93 11.24
N SER A 180 -3.68 8.89 11.93
CA SER A 180 -4.23 9.54 13.11
C SER A 180 -4.36 11.05 12.91
N LYS A 181 -5.34 11.66 13.57
CA LYS A 181 -5.65 13.08 13.46
C LYS A 181 -6.33 13.55 14.74
N ALA A 182 -5.84 14.63 15.35
CA ALA A 182 -6.50 15.22 16.50
C ALA A 182 -7.85 15.84 16.10
N ILE A 183 -8.86 15.62 16.93
CA ILE A 183 -10.19 16.22 16.80
C ILE A 183 -10.16 17.53 17.59
N ARG A 184 -10.51 18.62 16.92
CA ARG A 184 -10.62 19.95 17.54
C ARG A 184 -12.08 20.22 17.90
N GLU A 185 -12.29 20.93 19.00
CA GLU A 185 -13.55 21.62 19.29
C GLU A 185 -13.88 22.64 18.19
#